data_AF-A0A0J9VLC0-F1
#
_entry.id   AF-A0A0J9VLC0-F1
#
_cell.length_a   1.000
_cell.length_b   1.000
_cell.length_c   1.000
_cell.angle_alpha   90.00
_cell.angle_beta   90.00
_cell.angle_gamma   90.00
#
_symmetry.space_group_name_H-M   'P 1'
#
loop_
_entity.id
_entity.type
_entity.pdbx_description
1 polymer ?
#
loop_
_entity_poly.entity_id
_entity_poly.type
_entity_poly.pdbx_seq_one_letter_code
_entity_poly.pdbx_strand_id
1 'polypeptide(L)'
;MPTKGRPPWSAGRKLIRTSIFKDDEIYLDPLQIHNEEPNKTNYLNRASPNECVYTRSNVGMNAILINEKYMTLKCINQLYKELRNGEINFTKRFTFLTSISNESFSHGYNLLHLLKIVEVHQKGKNKKHADVLKKILCNINELSYLTFSYRKPLIVYCNGSVRGSGGFIPFLANNSAAYFHSSYSYTNLRYSFLPYGGISYVLANLRGSIGFYLALTGETIKSADLIWCGLTKRWVAEECLELMELTSESQLEVSEQDANLLLEEHFLRVPKMYSLKSYEEIIHDHFKYPSLMQIMAKLDASRKRTHPDERVRLWAEKTYQQICSQPPIAAHLTFEIMNLLRTHKMELLKKAQVTKKLYNQMTQNSYKVVPTTREEVSLAELKFAIDSELLVKALNMETNAIANFISCPDALNGITSYLVKDTDHSFKCSYLNNSLLETKKDIIHYFLFYKNEYEFAVRERPDISFSSLSALDRCNQPCGAYDRHFYAEQSKRWSDDYLEDQLDEINRLAL
;
A
#
# COMPACT_ATOMS: atom_id res chain seq x y z
N MET A 1 15.81 66.23 9.56
CA MET A 1 16.02 65.58 8.24
C MET A 1 17.48 65.72 7.86
N PRO A 2 18.17 64.76 7.19
CA PRO A 2 17.68 63.54 6.53
C PRO A 2 18.45 62.22 6.83
N THR A 3 17.75 61.10 6.57
CA THR A 3 18.16 59.81 5.94
C THR A 3 19.23 58.84 6.48
N LYS A 4 18.75 57.59 6.64
CA LYS A 4 19.28 56.25 6.21
C LYS A 4 20.24 55.48 7.14
N GLY A 5 19.78 54.29 7.58
CA GLY A 5 20.66 53.23 8.09
C GLY A 5 19.95 51.94 8.51
N ARG A 6 19.65 51.06 7.53
CA ARG A 6 19.44 49.59 7.57
C ARG A 6 18.46 48.94 8.60
N PRO A 7 17.59 48.00 8.16
CA PRO A 7 16.90 47.10 9.08
C PRO A 7 17.86 45.99 9.58
N PRO A 8 17.92 45.67 10.88
CA PRO A 8 18.60 44.47 11.34
C PRO A 8 17.67 43.27 11.15
N TRP A 9 18.24 42.24 10.54
CA TRP A 9 17.64 40.94 10.27
C TRP A 9 17.00 40.30 11.51
N SER A 10 15.73 39.90 11.43
CA SER A 10 15.11 38.94 12.36
C SER A 10 15.25 37.52 11.78
N ALA A 11 16.43 36.92 11.92
CA ALA A 11 16.57 35.48 11.80
C ALA A 11 15.96 34.84 13.05
N GLY A 12 14.76 34.26 12.91
CA GLY A 12 14.13 33.45 13.96
C GLY A 12 14.89 32.15 14.19
N ARG A 13 16.10 32.21 14.76
CA ARG A 13 16.70 31.07 15.46
C ARG A 13 16.03 31.00 16.83
N LYS A 14 15.14 30.02 17.03
CA LYS A 14 14.74 29.61 18.38
C LYS A 14 16.00 29.11 19.09
N LEU A 15 16.64 29.97 19.88
CA LEU A 15 17.66 29.56 20.83
C LEU A 15 16.94 28.78 21.93
N ILE A 16 17.08 27.45 21.91
CA ILE A 16 16.68 26.60 23.04
C ILE A 16 17.59 27.01 24.20
N ARG A 17 17.05 27.73 25.19
CA ARG A 17 17.76 28.01 26.44
C ARG A 17 17.62 26.78 27.31
N THR A 18 18.69 26.00 27.44
CA THR A 18 18.80 24.97 28.48
C THR A 18 19.57 25.55 29.65
N SER A 19 19.14 25.22 30.87
CA SER A 19 19.94 25.54 32.05
C SER A 19 21.11 24.56 32.17
N ILE A 20 22.13 24.94 32.95
CA ILE A 20 23.33 24.13 33.25
C ILE A 20 23.12 23.28 34.52
N PHE A 21 22.12 23.61 35.35
CA PHE A 21 21.86 22.94 36.63
C PHE A 21 20.83 21.84 36.45
N LYS A 22 21.16 20.61 36.88
CA LYS A 22 20.30 19.43 36.72
C LYS A 22 18.93 19.53 37.41
N ASP A 23 18.81 20.45 38.35
CA ASP A 23 17.61 20.64 39.17
C ASP A 23 16.61 21.64 38.56
N ASP A 24 16.96 22.28 37.44
CA ASP A 24 16.08 23.23 36.76
C ASP A 24 15.09 22.52 35.83
N GLU A 25 13.83 22.98 35.81
CA GLU A 25 12.75 22.42 34.98
C GLU A 25 13.03 22.46 33.46
N ILE A 26 13.96 23.30 33.02
CA ILE A 26 14.39 23.46 31.61
C ILE A 26 15.75 22.81 31.32
N TYR A 27 16.30 22.05 32.26
CA TYR A 27 17.53 21.29 32.04
C TYR A 27 17.26 20.12 31.09
N LEU A 28 18.04 20.06 30.01
CA LEU A 28 18.06 18.93 29.08
C LEU A 28 19.44 18.29 29.18
N ASP A 29 19.48 16.97 29.39
CA ASP A 29 20.74 16.22 29.45
C ASP A 29 21.42 16.28 28.06
N PRO A 30 22.64 16.84 27.95
CA PRO A 30 23.37 16.93 26.69
C PRO A 30 23.60 15.57 26.02
N LEU A 31 23.70 14.49 26.81
CA LEU A 31 23.85 13.13 26.29
C LEU A 31 22.54 12.56 25.76
N GLN A 32 21.37 13.02 26.25
CA GLN A 32 20.08 12.67 25.66
C GLN A 32 19.83 13.44 24.36
N ILE A 33 20.19 14.73 24.30
CA ILE A 33 20.08 15.52 23.05
C ILE A 33 21.00 14.97 21.95
N HIS A 34 22.20 14.48 22.30
CA HIS A 34 23.11 13.87 21.32
C HIS A 34 22.72 12.45 20.90
N ASN A 35 21.94 11.74 21.71
CA ASN A 35 21.44 10.39 21.43
C ASN A 35 19.98 10.36 20.97
N GLU A 36 19.28 11.49 20.97
CA GLU A 36 18.12 11.69 20.10
C GLU A 36 18.67 11.59 18.68
N GLU A 37 18.50 10.42 18.06
CA GLU A 37 18.66 10.30 16.61
C GLU A 37 17.85 11.46 16.02
N PRO A 38 18.49 12.45 15.37
CA PRO A 38 17.73 13.46 14.69
C PRO A 38 16.86 12.70 13.69
N ASN A 39 15.53 12.82 13.81
CA ASN A 39 14.65 12.46 12.71
C ASN A 39 15.33 13.00 11.46
N LYS A 40 15.76 12.11 10.54
CA LYS A 40 16.57 12.42 9.35
C LYS A 40 15.75 13.28 8.37
N THR A 41 15.32 14.46 8.80
CA THR A 41 14.43 15.39 8.10
C THR A 41 15.15 16.70 7.82
N ASN A 42 16.43 16.63 7.45
CA ASN A 42 17.10 17.77 6.86
C ASN A 42 17.00 17.61 5.33
N TYR A 43 16.78 18.73 4.64
CA TYR A 43 16.87 18.89 3.18
C TYR A 43 15.60 18.63 2.33
N LEU A 44 14.43 19.10 2.78
CA LEU A 44 13.27 19.26 1.89
C LEU A 44 13.44 20.51 1.00
N ASN A 45 13.59 20.30 -0.31
CA ASN A 45 13.49 21.37 -1.31
C ASN A 45 12.01 21.75 -1.45
N ARG A 46 11.62 22.85 -0.79
CA ARG A 46 10.25 23.41 -0.77
C ARG A 46 9.21 22.47 -0.15
N ALA A 47 8.85 22.69 1.11
CA ALA A 47 7.48 22.38 1.50
C ALA A 47 7.03 23.17 2.72
N SER A 48 5.76 23.52 2.71
CA SER A 48 5.04 23.87 3.93
C SER A 48 4.99 22.62 4.84
N PRO A 49 5.03 22.75 6.18
CA PRO A 49 5.05 21.59 7.09
C PRO A 49 3.82 20.65 6.99
N ASN A 50 2.80 21.05 6.24
CA ASN A 50 1.49 20.41 6.17
C ASN A 50 1.21 19.67 4.84
N GLU A 51 2.21 19.55 3.95
CA GLU A 51 2.03 18.79 2.72
C GLU A 51 2.02 17.27 2.99
N CYS A 52 1.16 16.55 2.26
CA CYS A 52 0.99 15.10 2.42
C CYS A 52 2.13 14.32 1.75
N VAL A 53 2.67 14.87 0.67
CA VAL A 53 3.73 14.28 -0.16
C VAL A 53 4.80 15.34 -0.40
N TYR A 54 6.03 15.04 0.00
CA TYR A 54 7.18 15.88 -0.30
C TYR A 54 7.98 15.31 -1.47
N THR A 55 8.63 16.19 -2.23
CA THR A 55 9.51 15.79 -3.32
C THR A 55 10.93 16.30 -3.09
N ARG A 56 11.90 15.43 -3.34
CA ARG A 56 13.32 15.73 -3.33
C ARG A 56 13.91 15.20 -4.62
N SER A 57 13.97 16.06 -5.62
CA SER A 57 14.27 15.63 -6.98
C SER A 57 15.54 16.33 -7.45
N ASN A 58 16.57 15.56 -7.81
CA ASN A 58 17.76 16.06 -8.50
C ASN A 58 17.60 15.84 -10.03
N VAL A 59 18.65 15.82 -10.85
CA VAL A 59 18.44 15.66 -12.31
C VAL A 59 18.04 14.23 -12.68
N GLY A 60 18.73 13.22 -12.11
CA GLY A 60 18.60 11.80 -12.48
C GLY A 60 17.58 11.01 -11.66
N MET A 61 17.21 11.46 -10.46
CA MET A 61 16.30 10.77 -9.55
C MET A 61 15.10 11.64 -9.17
N ASN A 62 13.95 11.00 -9.00
CA ASN A 62 12.78 11.59 -8.35
C ASN A 62 12.57 10.92 -6.98
N ALA A 63 12.92 11.57 -5.86
CA ALA A 63 12.51 11.07 -4.55
C ALA A 63 11.17 11.67 -4.11
N ILE A 64 10.30 10.80 -3.64
CA ILE A 64 8.96 11.11 -3.15
C ILE A 64 8.89 10.61 -1.70
N LEU A 65 8.47 11.47 -0.78
CA LEU A 65 8.40 11.22 0.65
C LEU A 65 6.96 11.37 1.15
N ILE A 66 6.38 10.31 1.69
CA ILE A 66 5.03 10.35 2.29
C ILE A 66 5.14 10.88 3.73
N ASN A 67 4.34 11.89 4.05
CA ASN A 67 4.30 12.52 5.38
C ASN A 67 3.11 12.07 6.24
N GLU A 68 2.14 11.37 5.66
CA GLU A 68 0.93 10.93 6.38
C GLU A 68 0.95 9.42 6.69
N LYS A 69 0.62 9.05 7.93
CA LYS A 69 0.46 7.63 8.32
C LYS A 69 -0.75 7.00 7.62
N TYR A 70 -1.86 7.74 7.53
CA TYR A 70 -3.08 7.34 6.84
C TYR A 70 -3.32 8.28 5.66
N MET A 71 -3.50 7.73 4.47
CA MET A 71 -3.62 8.52 3.25
C MET A 71 -4.99 9.18 3.15
N THR A 72 -4.98 10.48 2.94
CA THR A 72 -6.15 11.24 2.48
C THR A 72 -6.31 11.13 0.96
N LEU A 73 -7.47 11.54 0.43
CA LEU A 73 -7.68 11.64 -1.02
C LEU A 73 -6.68 12.62 -1.66
N LYS A 74 -6.37 13.72 -0.96
CA LYS A 74 -5.32 14.67 -1.36
C LYS A 74 -3.96 13.99 -1.49
N CYS A 75 -3.55 13.20 -0.48
CA CYS A 75 -2.31 12.43 -0.52
C CYS A 75 -2.27 11.48 -1.73
N ILE A 76 -3.36 10.73 -1.98
CA ILE A 76 -3.47 9.81 -3.13
C ILE A 76 -3.30 10.57 -4.45
N ASN A 77 -3.97 11.72 -4.60
CA ASN A 77 -3.92 12.51 -5.82
C ASN A 77 -2.54 13.14 -6.04
N GLN A 78 -1.92 13.69 -4.99
CA GLN A 78 -0.55 14.22 -5.05
C GLN A 78 0.46 13.12 -5.41
N LEU A 79 0.39 11.97 -4.76
CA LEU A 79 1.27 10.84 -5.04
C LEU A 79 1.13 10.34 -6.48
N TYR A 80 -0.11 10.25 -6.99
CA TYR A 80 -0.35 9.88 -8.39
C TYR A 80 0.31 10.87 -9.36
N LYS A 81 0.12 12.17 -9.15
CA LYS A 81 0.73 13.23 -9.97
C LYS A 81 2.25 13.15 -9.95
N GLU A 82 2.86 13.01 -8.78
CA GLU A 82 4.33 12.97 -8.66
C GLU A 82 4.95 11.72 -9.27
N LEU A 83 4.30 10.57 -9.11
CA LEU A 83 4.72 9.34 -9.80
C LEU A 83 4.65 9.51 -11.32
N ARG A 84 3.57 10.10 -11.85
CA ARG A 84 3.41 10.36 -13.28
C ARG A 84 4.45 11.37 -13.80
N ASN A 85 4.73 12.42 -13.05
CA ASN A 85 5.77 13.39 -13.40
C ASN A 85 7.15 12.73 -13.49
N GLY A 86 7.50 11.86 -12.52
CA GLY A 86 8.75 11.09 -12.55
C GLY A 86 8.85 10.11 -13.72
N GLU A 87 7.73 9.46 -14.07
CA GLU A 87 7.69 8.47 -15.15
C GLU A 87 7.92 9.11 -16.51
N ILE A 88 7.30 10.27 -16.75
CA ILE A 88 7.33 10.97 -18.04
C ILE A 88 8.62 11.77 -18.23
N ASN A 89 9.18 12.31 -17.15
CA ASN A 89 10.37 13.16 -17.26
C ASN A 89 11.60 12.35 -17.74
N PHE A 90 12.04 12.59 -18.97
CA PHE A 90 13.15 11.87 -19.61
C PHE A 90 14.48 11.98 -18.87
N THR A 91 14.71 13.03 -18.06
CA THR A 91 15.96 13.12 -17.28
C THR A 91 15.95 12.17 -16.09
N LYS A 92 14.77 11.77 -15.61
CA LYS A 92 14.64 10.83 -14.49
C LYS A 92 14.93 9.43 -14.95
N ARG A 93 16.00 8.84 -14.41
CA ARG A 93 16.36 7.43 -14.61
C ARG A 93 15.51 6.52 -13.73
N PHE A 94 15.26 6.92 -12.49
CA PHE A 94 14.45 6.14 -11.55
C PHE A 94 13.69 7.03 -10.55
N THR A 95 12.72 6.41 -9.86
CA THR A 95 11.93 7.04 -8.80
C THR A 95 12.14 6.27 -7.50
N PHE A 96 12.40 7.00 -6.42
CA PHE A 96 12.52 6.46 -5.06
C PHE A 96 11.34 6.96 -4.22
N LEU A 97 10.60 6.06 -3.59
CA LEU A 97 9.45 6.39 -2.75
C LEU A 97 9.66 5.81 -1.36
N THR A 98 9.61 6.66 -0.34
CA THR A 98 9.68 6.25 1.07
C THR A 98 8.76 7.11 1.93
N SER A 99 8.65 6.80 3.23
CA SER A 99 8.04 7.71 4.22
C SER A 99 9.12 8.57 4.88
N ILE A 100 8.70 9.75 5.34
CA ILE A 100 9.57 10.65 6.10
C ILE A 100 9.93 10.10 7.49
N SER A 101 9.06 9.24 8.04
CA SER A 101 9.24 8.59 9.33
C SER A 101 9.74 7.17 9.17
N ASN A 102 10.66 6.76 10.05
CA ASN A 102 11.15 5.39 10.17
C ASN A 102 10.18 4.48 10.95
N GLU A 103 9.12 5.02 11.57
CA GLU A 103 8.17 4.22 12.37
C GLU A 103 7.03 3.65 11.54
N SER A 104 6.56 4.42 10.56
CA SER A 104 5.35 4.13 9.80
C SER A 104 5.48 4.61 8.37
N PHE A 105 5.21 3.69 7.45
CA PHE A 105 5.18 3.98 6.03
C PHE A 105 3.77 4.35 5.57
N SER A 106 2.81 3.43 5.69
CA SER A 106 1.40 3.65 5.33
C SER A 106 0.49 2.64 6.02
N HIS A 107 -0.57 3.12 6.65
CA HIS A 107 -1.58 2.30 7.33
C HIS A 107 -2.89 2.17 6.51
N GLY A 108 -2.89 2.64 5.26
CA GLY A 108 -4.04 2.62 4.35
C GLY A 108 -4.77 3.97 4.28
N TYR A 109 -6.00 3.97 3.79
CA TYR A 109 -6.86 5.15 3.68
C TYR A 109 -7.32 5.64 5.05
N ASN A 110 -7.57 6.95 5.17
CA ASN A 110 -8.05 7.59 6.39
C ASN A 110 -9.37 6.98 6.89
N LEU A 111 -9.29 6.29 8.04
CA LEU A 111 -10.42 5.57 8.64
C LEU A 111 -11.53 6.49 9.12
N LEU A 112 -11.22 7.71 9.57
CA LEU A 112 -12.24 8.69 9.99
C LEU A 112 -13.07 9.17 8.79
N HIS A 113 -12.42 9.43 7.65
CA HIS A 113 -13.13 9.78 6.42
C HIS A 113 -14.02 8.62 5.97
N LEU A 114 -13.50 7.39 6.02
CA LEU A 114 -14.27 6.20 5.69
C LEU A 114 -15.48 6.03 6.63
N LEU A 115 -15.29 6.21 7.94
CA LEU A 115 -16.36 6.14 8.93
C LEU A 115 -17.50 7.09 8.60
N LYS A 116 -17.20 8.38 8.39
CA LYS A 116 -18.19 9.41 8.08
C LYS A 116 -18.97 9.09 6.81
N ILE A 117 -18.29 8.62 5.76
CA ILE A 117 -18.95 8.23 4.50
C ILE A 117 -19.90 7.06 4.74
N VAL A 118 -19.46 6.02 5.46
CA VAL A 118 -20.27 4.84 5.78
C VAL A 118 -21.47 5.21 6.64
N GLU A 119 -21.26 6.04 7.67
CA GLU A 119 -22.32 6.49 8.58
C GLU A 119 -23.42 7.27 7.84
N VAL A 120 -23.04 8.28 7.06
CA VAL A 120 -24.01 9.11 6.30
C VAL A 120 -24.72 8.26 5.24
N HIS A 121 -24.00 7.34 4.59
CA HIS A 121 -24.61 6.41 3.64
C HIS A 121 -25.65 5.50 4.31
N GLN A 122 -25.34 4.95 5.49
CA GLN A 122 -26.26 4.06 6.21
C GLN A 122 -27.46 4.81 6.81
N LYS A 123 -27.27 6.02 7.36
CA LYS A 123 -28.37 6.88 7.86
C LYS A 123 -29.30 7.33 6.73
N GLY A 124 -28.74 7.83 5.63
CA GLY A 124 -29.52 8.42 4.53
C GLY A 124 -30.00 7.45 3.45
N LYS A 125 -29.42 6.24 3.36
CA LYS A 125 -29.61 5.27 2.26
C LYS A 125 -29.47 5.88 0.85
N ASN A 126 -28.75 6.99 0.74
CA ASN A 126 -28.59 7.71 -0.51
C ASN A 126 -27.40 7.14 -1.30
N LYS A 127 -27.62 6.85 -2.58
CA LYS A 127 -26.58 6.37 -3.52
C LYS A 127 -25.47 7.39 -3.74
N LYS A 128 -25.73 8.69 -3.52
CA LYS A 128 -24.76 9.77 -3.70
C LYS A 128 -23.47 9.56 -2.88
N HIS A 129 -23.58 9.14 -1.62
CA HIS A 129 -22.41 8.95 -0.74
C HIS A 129 -21.62 7.68 -1.06
N ALA A 130 -22.32 6.62 -1.51
CA ALA A 130 -21.66 5.41 -2.03
C ALA A 130 -20.84 5.73 -3.30
N ASP A 131 -21.33 6.64 -4.16
CA ASP A 131 -20.59 7.10 -5.33
C ASP A 131 -19.30 7.87 -4.97
N VAL A 132 -19.32 8.66 -3.88
CA VAL A 132 -18.10 9.32 -3.36
C VAL A 132 -17.04 8.28 -2.98
N LEU A 133 -17.41 7.24 -2.21
CA LEU A 133 -16.46 6.17 -1.88
C LEU A 133 -15.98 5.44 -3.13
N LYS A 134 -16.88 5.14 -4.07
CA LYS A 134 -16.54 4.50 -5.34
C LYS A 134 -15.49 5.32 -6.10
N LYS A 135 -15.65 6.65 -6.19
CA LYS A 135 -14.67 7.55 -6.83
C LYS A 135 -13.31 7.57 -6.11
N ILE A 136 -13.30 7.54 -4.78
CA ILE A 136 -12.07 7.41 -3.99
C ILE A 136 -11.37 6.08 -4.32
N LEU A 137 -12.11 4.95 -4.32
CA LEU A 137 -11.59 3.64 -4.69
C LEU A 137 -11.08 3.63 -6.14
N CYS A 138 -11.75 4.31 -7.07
CA CYS A 138 -11.26 4.47 -8.43
C CYS A 138 -9.88 5.13 -8.46
N ASN A 139 -9.65 6.20 -7.68
CA ASN A 139 -8.32 6.86 -7.64
C ASN A 139 -7.26 5.95 -6.99
N ILE A 140 -7.63 5.21 -5.94
CA ILE A 140 -6.75 4.22 -5.32
C ILE A 140 -6.37 3.11 -6.33
N ASN A 141 -7.33 2.60 -7.10
CA ASN A 141 -7.09 1.56 -8.09
C ASN A 141 -6.18 2.04 -9.22
N GLU A 142 -6.36 3.27 -9.70
CA GLU A 142 -5.48 3.90 -10.69
C GLU A 142 -4.06 4.09 -10.16
N LEU A 143 -3.91 4.54 -8.91
CA LEU A 143 -2.60 4.65 -8.25
C LEU A 143 -1.94 3.28 -8.08
N SER A 144 -2.72 2.26 -7.72
CA SER A 144 -2.25 0.88 -7.59
C SER A 144 -1.75 0.34 -8.94
N TYR A 145 -2.52 0.55 -10.00
CA TYR A 145 -2.15 0.13 -11.34
C TYR A 145 -0.95 0.92 -11.90
N LEU A 146 -0.86 2.23 -11.61
CA LEU A 146 0.30 3.06 -11.94
C LEU A 146 1.58 2.52 -11.26
N THR A 147 1.48 2.16 -9.99
CA THR A 147 2.60 1.61 -9.21
C THR A 147 3.05 0.25 -9.77
N PHE A 148 2.09 -0.61 -10.12
CA PHE A 148 2.33 -1.92 -10.74
C PHE A 148 2.97 -1.83 -12.14
N SER A 149 2.44 -0.94 -12.99
CA SER A 149 2.83 -0.82 -14.40
C SER A 149 3.87 0.26 -14.66
N TYR A 150 4.59 0.71 -13.63
CA TYR A 150 5.55 1.81 -13.74
C TYR A 150 6.70 1.46 -14.69
N ARG A 151 6.93 2.30 -15.71
CA ARG A 151 7.85 2.01 -16.83
C ARG A 151 9.32 2.11 -16.46
N LYS A 152 9.66 2.88 -15.43
CA LYS A 152 11.04 3.08 -14.94
C LYS A 152 11.28 2.27 -13.66
N PRO A 153 12.52 2.09 -13.19
CA PRO A 153 12.74 1.56 -11.85
C PRO A 153 12.03 2.42 -10.79
N LEU A 154 11.08 1.82 -10.08
CA LEU A 154 10.36 2.40 -8.95
C LEU A 154 10.76 1.65 -7.70
N ILE A 155 11.68 2.24 -6.94
CA ILE A 155 12.13 1.70 -5.67
C ILE A 155 11.20 2.22 -4.59
N VAL A 156 10.44 1.33 -3.96
CA VAL A 156 9.58 1.70 -2.82
C VAL A 156 10.14 1.09 -1.55
N TYR A 157 10.73 1.92 -0.70
CA TYR A 157 11.31 1.49 0.56
C TYR A 157 10.26 1.49 1.67
N CYS A 158 9.98 0.32 2.22
CA CYS A 158 9.07 0.12 3.37
C CYS A 158 9.72 0.65 4.66
N ASN A 159 9.88 1.96 4.78
CA ASN A 159 10.51 2.59 5.94
C ASN A 159 9.58 2.56 7.16
N GLY A 160 9.66 1.50 7.95
CA GLY A 160 8.82 1.27 9.13
C GLY A 160 7.60 0.39 8.88
N SER A 161 6.52 0.64 9.64
CA SER A 161 5.31 -0.19 9.63
C SER A 161 4.36 0.11 8.48
N VAL A 162 4.02 -0.92 7.72
CA VAL A 162 2.98 -0.95 6.70
C VAL A 162 1.78 -1.74 7.24
N ARG A 163 0.56 -1.22 7.10
CA ARG A 163 -0.64 -1.90 7.62
C ARG A 163 -1.75 -2.01 6.58
N GLY A 164 -2.47 -3.13 6.65
CA GLY A 164 -3.69 -3.35 5.89
C GLY A 164 -3.48 -3.27 4.38
N SER A 165 -4.43 -2.64 3.69
CA SER A 165 -4.30 -2.34 2.26
C SER A 165 -3.25 -1.27 1.94
N GLY A 166 -2.71 -0.52 2.91
CA GLY A 166 -1.61 0.43 2.65
C GLY A 166 -0.36 -0.22 2.03
N GLY A 167 -0.26 -1.55 2.10
CA GLY A 167 0.76 -2.34 1.42
C GLY A 167 0.68 -2.37 -0.11
N PHE A 168 -0.41 -1.90 -0.74
CA PHE A 168 -0.47 -1.89 -2.21
C PHE A 168 0.64 -1.02 -2.82
N ILE A 169 1.03 0.07 -2.15
CA ILE A 169 2.07 0.99 -2.62
C ILE A 169 3.43 0.27 -2.70
N PRO A 170 3.97 -0.29 -1.61
CA PRO A 170 5.26 -0.96 -1.71
C PRO A 170 5.18 -2.26 -2.50
N PHE A 171 4.15 -3.10 -2.30
CA PHE A 171 4.21 -4.49 -2.79
C PHE A 171 3.85 -4.65 -4.27
N LEU A 172 3.17 -3.68 -4.88
CA LEU A 172 2.95 -3.67 -6.32
C LEU A 172 4.15 -3.09 -7.09
N ALA A 173 5.05 -2.36 -6.43
CA ALA A 173 6.18 -1.73 -7.10
C ALA A 173 7.15 -2.77 -7.70
N ASN A 174 7.77 -2.39 -8.83
CA ASN A 174 8.72 -3.27 -9.51
C ASN A 174 9.95 -3.58 -8.62
N ASN A 175 10.40 -2.64 -7.79
CA ASN A 175 11.51 -2.79 -6.83
C ASN A 175 11.07 -2.44 -5.40
N SER A 176 10.20 -3.25 -4.83
CA SER A 176 9.82 -3.15 -3.42
C SER A 176 10.98 -3.49 -2.48
N ALA A 177 11.27 -2.64 -1.51
CA ALA A 177 12.45 -2.73 -0.65
C ALA A 177 12.10 -2.74 0.85
N ALA A 178 12.92 -3.42 1.64
CA ALA A 178 12.82 -3.49 3.10
C ALA A 178 14.19 -3.44 3.77
N TYR A 179 14.19 -3.12 5.07
CA TYR A 179 15.32 -3.21 5.99
C TYR A 179 14.86 -3.74 7.36
N PHE A 180 15.69 -3.63 8.40
CA PHE A 180 15.44 -4.29 9.68
C PHE A 180 14.15 -3.87 10.40
N HIS A 181 13.80 -2.58 10.36
CA HIS A 181 12.60 -2.03 11.00
C HIS A 181 11.34 -2.11 10.13
N SER A 182 11.46 -2.52 8.86
CA SER A 182 10.32 -2.72 7.98
C SER A 182 9.40 -3.79 8.54
N SER A 183 8.09 -3.54 8.56
CA SER A 183 7.11 -4.54 9.00
C SER A 183 5.80 -4.42 8.26
N TYR A 184 5.08 -5.54 8.15
CA TYR A 184 3.76 -5.61 7.54
C TYR A 184 2.78 -6.41 8.38
N SER A 185 1.56 -5.90 8.54
CA SER A 185 0.44 -6.63 9.13
C SER A 185 -0.84 -6.30 8.36
N TYR A 186 -1.59 -7.32 7.94
CA TYR A 186 -2.89 -7.10 7.32
C TYR A 186 -3.94 -6.84 8.42
N THR A 187 -4.30 -5.57 8.62
CA THR A 187 -5.17 -5.15 9.72
C THR A 187 -6.62 -4.88 9.31
N ASN A 188 -6.99 -5.01 8.04
CA ASN A 188 -8.34 -4.63 7.57
C ASN A 188 -9.47 -5.38 8.29
N LEU A 189 -9.26 -6.66 8.60
CA LEU A 189 -10.24 -7.42 9.38
C LEU A 189 -10.42 -6.89 10.80
N ARG A 190 -9.39 -6.28 11.41
CA ARG A 190 -9.47 -5.75 12.78
C ARG A 190 -10.46 -4.59 12.91
N TYR A 191 -10.78 -3.91 11.81
CA TYR A 191 -11.79 -2.85 11.75
C TYR A 191 -12.95 -3.21 10.82
N SER A 192 -13.17 -4.52 10.58
CA SER A 192 -14.25 -5.05 9.75
C SER A 192 -14.32 -4.40 8.37
N PHE A 193 -13.22 -4.47 7.63
CA PHE A 193 -13.16 -3.96 6.27
C PHE A 193 -12.48 -4.94 5.31
N LEU A 194 -12.69 -4.71 4.02
CA LEU A 194 -12.26 -5.59 2.94
C LEU A 194 -10.92 -5.14 2.34
N PRO A 195 -10.20 -6.02 1.62
CA PRO A 195 -9.02 -5.60 0.86
C PRO A 195 -9.39 -4.59 -0.23
N TYR A 196 -8.46 -3.68 -0.53
CA TYR A 196 -8.57 -2.69 -1.61
C TYR A 196 -7.17 -2.37 -2.18
N GLY A 197 -7.13 -1.73 -3.35
CA GLY A 197 -5.88 -1.35 -4.03
C GLY A 197 -5.09 -2.54 -4.58
N GLY A 198 -5.69 -3.71 -4.74
CA GLY A 198 -5.04 -4.90 -5.27
C GLY A 198 -4.21 -5.66 -4.25
N ILE A 199 -4.34 -5.36 -2.95
CA ILE A 199 -3.63 -6.10 -1.90
C ILE A 199 -4.06 -7.58 -1.86
N SER A 200 -5.30 -7.90 -2.26
CA SER A 200 -5.74 -9.30 -2.37
C SER A 200 -4.97 -10.07 -3.44
N TYR A 201 -4.62 -9.42 -4.57
CA TYR A 201 -3.74 -9.99 -5.60
C TYR A 201 -2.35 -10.30 -5.04
N VAL A 202 -1.75 -9.35 -4.29
CA VAL A 202 -0.44 -9.54 -3.67
C VAL A 202 -0.47 -10.73 -2.72
N LEU A 203 -1.42 -10.74 -1.77
CA LEU A 203 -1.52 -11.79 -0.76
C LEU A 203 -1.84 -13.15 -1.38
N ALA A 204 -2.76 -13.23 -2.34
CA ALA A 204 -3.11 -14.49 -3.00
C ALA A 204 -1.94 -15.11 -3.79
N ASN A 205 -0.94 -14.32 -4.16
CA ASN A 205 0.23 -14.75 -4.92
C ASN A 205 1.48 -15.02 -4.08
N LEU A 206 1.44 -14.79 -2.76
CA LEU A 206 2.55 -15.12 -1.89
C LEU A 206 2.84 -16.62 -1.88
N ARG A 207 4.09 -16.95 -1.52
CA ARG A 207 4.59 -18.32 -1.50
C ARG A 207 3.75 -19.20 -0.57
N GLY A 208 3.45 -20.42 -1.04
CA GLY A 208 2.65 -21.40 -0.31
C GLY A 208 1.23 -20.89 -0.03
N SER A 209 0.86 -20.82 1.25
CA SER A 209 -0.41 -20.23 1.69
C SER A 209 -0.20 -19.13 2.74
N ILE A 210 0.98 -18.51 2.73
CA ILE A 210 1.35 -17.45 3.66
C ILE A 210 0.38 -16.28 3.57
N GLY A 211 -0.03 -15.87 2.36
CA GLY A 211 -0.94 -14.73 2.22
C GLY A 211 -2.31 -14.96 2.86
N PHE A 212 -2.87 -16.18 2.76
CA PHE A 212 -4.14 -16.51 3.44
C PHE A 212 -3.98 -16.47 4.96
N TYR A 213 -2.85 -16.99 5.47
CA TYR A 213 -2.52 -16.89 6.89
C TYR A 213 -2.44 -15.44 7.36
N LEU A 214 -1.72 -14.58 6.64
CA LEU A 214 -1.59 -13.16 6.99
C LEU A 214 -2.93 -12.43 6.92
N ALA A 215 -3.72 -12.68 5.86
CA ALA A 215 -5.00 -12.04 5.67
C ALA A 215 -6.00 -12.37 6.80
N LEU A 216 -6.00 -13.63 7.28
CA LEU A 216 -6.96 -14.10 8.28
C LEU A 216 -6.52 -13.87 9.73
N THR A 217 -5.21 -13.90 10.00
CA THR A 217 -4.69 -13.73 11.38
C THR A 217 -4.30 -12.29 11.71
N GLY A 218 -3.94 -11.51 10.69
CA GLY A 218 -3.31 -10.21 10.88
C GLY A 218 -1.99 -10.27 11.64
N GLU A 219 -1.27 -11.40 11.59
CA GLU A 219 0.06 -11.55 12.17
C GLU A 219 1.05 -10.58 11.49
N THR A 220 2.00 -10.05 12.27
CA THR A 220 2.98 -9.10 11.77
C THR A 220 4.24 -9.81 11.28
N ILE A 221 4.59 -9.63 10.01
CA ILE A 221 5.89 -10.02 9.46
C ILE A 221 6.85 -8.84 9.57
N LYS A 222 8.12 -9.10 9.89
CA LYS A 222 9.15 -8.07 10.05
C LYS A 222 10.39 -8.39 9.22
N SER A 223 11.15 -7.36 8.86
CA SER A 223 12.53 -7.48 8.42
C SER A 223 12.70 -8.45 7.23
N ALA A 224 13.73 -9.29 7.27
CA ALA A 224 14.07 -10.27 6.24
C ALA A 224 12.93 -11.25 5.89
N ASP A 225 11.96 -11.48 6.79
CA ASP A 225 10.82 -12.34 6.48
C ASP A 225 9.87 -11.72 5.44
N LEU A 226 9.89 -10.40 5.25
CA LEU A 226 9.16 -9.73 4.16
C LEU A 226 9.71 -10.14 2.79
N ILE A 227 11.04 -10.31 2.68
CA ILE A 227 11.67 -10.82 1.46
C ILE A 227 11.42 -12.32 1.33
N TRP A 228 11.54 -13.07 2.43
CA TRP A 228 11.36 -14.52 2.42
C TRP A 228 9.97 -14.94 1.89
N CYS A 229 8.91 -14.26 2.32
CA CYS A 229 7.55 -14.56 1.86
C CYS A 229 7.23 -14.02 0.46
N GLY A 230 8.06 -13.11 -0.06
CA GLY A 230 7.91 -12.48 -1.36
C GLY A 230 7.08 -11.19 -1.38
N LEU A 231 6.83 -10.56 -0.23
CA LEU A 231 6.18 -9.23 -0.15
C LEU A 231 7.12 -8.13 -0.67
N THR A 232 8.40 -8.19 -0.27
CA THR A 232 9.44 -7.30 -0.78
C THR A 232 10.47 -8.05 -1.61
N LYS A 233 11.07 -7.37 -2.58
CA LYS A 233 12.05 -7.97 -3.51
C LYS A 233 13.50 -7.61 -3.16
N ARG A 234 13.72 -6.43 -2.59
CA ARG A 234 15.03 -5.83 -2.36
C ARG A 234 15.31 -5.63 -0.88
N TRP A 235 16.57 -5.79 -0.50
CA TRP A 235 17.09 -5.40 0.80
C TRP A 235 17.98 -4.18 0.59
N VAL A 236 17.75 -3.11 1.32
CA VAL A 236 18.46 -1.83 1.16
C VAL A 236 18.98 -1.34 2.51
N ALA A 237 20.06 -0.57 2.53
CA ALA A 237 20.53 0.10 3.74
C ALA A 237 19.52 1.14 4.22
N GLU A 238 19.67 1.61 5.46
CA GLU A 238 18.84 2.71 5.97
C GLU A 238 19.17 4.03 5.25
N GLU A 239 20.44 4.28 4.95
CA GLU A 239 20.97 5.45 4.22
C GLU A 239 20.81 5.32 2.70
N CYS A 240 19.96 4.40 2.23
CA CYS A 240 19.81 4.11 0.80
C CYS A 240 19.32 5.33 0.00
N LEU A 241 18.52 6.21 0.62
CA LEU A 241 18.03 7.41 -0.05
C LEU A 241 19.21 8.32 -0.44
N GLU A 242 20.09 8.64 0.50
CA GLU A 242 21.24 9.51 0.29
C GLU A 242 22.25 8.88 -0.69
N LEU A 243 22.47 7.57 -0.58
CA LEU A 243 23.38 6.84 -1.48
C LEU A 243 22.87 6.81 -2.93
N MET A 244 21.56 6.57 -3.12
CA MET A 244 20.94 6.57 -4.44
C MET A 244 20.88 7.98 -5.04
N GLU A 245 20.71 9.02 -4.21
CA GLU A 245 20.82 10.41 -4.66
C GLU A 245 22.18 10.72 -5.29
N LEU A 246 23.27 10.36 -4.60
CA LEU A 246 24.62 10.55 -5.12
C LEU A 246 24.83 9.75 -6.42
N THR A 247 24.35 8.51 -6.45
CA THR A 247 24.51 7.62 -7.63
C THR A 247 23.75 8.15 -8.84
N SER A 248 22.60 8.78 -8.63
CA SER A 248 21.75 9.26 -9.72
C SER A 248 22.39 10.34 -10.61
N GLU A 249 23.37 11.08 -10.10
CA GLU A 249 24.13 12.05 -10.90
C GLU A 249 25.01 11.32 -11.93
N SER A 250 25.74 10.29 -11.49
CA SER A 250 26.57 9.46 -12.37
C SER A 250 25.76 8.66 -13.40
N GLN A 251 24.50 8.31 -13.10
CA GLN A 251 23.63 7.56 -14.02
C GLN A 251 23.22 8.34 -15.28
N LEU A 252 23.38 9.66 -15.29
CA LEU A 252 23.07 10.49 -16.45
C LEU A 252 24.13 10.38 -17.54
N GLU A 253 25.35 10.00 -17.17
CA GLU A 253 26.51 9.92 -18.06
C GLU A 253 26.63 8.55 -18.77
N VAL A 254 25.80 7.58 -18.36
CA VAL A 254 25.85 6.20 -18.84
C VAL A 254 24.58 5.79 -19.57
N SER A 255 24.64 4.62 -20.23
CA SER A 255 23.47 4.02 -20.88
C SER A 255 22.40 3.65 -19.87
N GLU A 256 21.14 3.50 -20.30
CA GLU A 256 20.07 3.05 -19.39
C GLU A 256 20.32 1.67 -18.78
N GLN A 257 20.99 0.79 -19.53
CA GLN A 257 21.35 -0.53 -19.05
C GLN A 257 22.38 -0.43 -17.91
N ASP A 258 23.42 0.37 -18.09
CA ASP A 258 24.47 0.59 -17.08
C ASP A 258 23.92 1.35 -15.85
N ALA A 259 23.04 2.33 -16.07
CA ALA A 259 22.38 3.06 -14.98
C ALA A 259 21.59 2.11 -14.06
N ASN A 260 20.90 1.14 -14.64
CA ASN A 260 20.17 0.15 -13.86
C ASN A 260 21.09 -0.85 -13.16
N LEU A 261 22.24 -1.20 -13.72
CA LEU A 261 23.27 -2.01 -13.04
C LEU A 261 23.83 -1.25 -11.83
N LEU A 262 24.06 0.07 -11.94
CA LEU A 262 24.44 0.90 -10.81
C LEU A 262 23.38 0.92 -9.69
N LEU A 263 22.09 0.77 -10.03
CA LEU A 263 21.04 0.58 -9.00
C LEU A 263 21.17 -0.74 -8.27
N GLU A 264 21.64 -1.81 -8.93
CA GLU A 264 21.83 -3.12 -8.30
C GLU A 264 22.86 -3.09 -7.17
N GLU A 265 23.85 -2.19 -7.22
CA GLU A 265 24.87 -2.04 -6.18
C GLU A 265 24.29 -1.61 -4.82
N HIS A 266 23.14 -0.94 -4.81
CA HIS A 266 22.43 -0.55 -3.58
C HIS A 266 21.61 -1.69 -2.98
N PHE A 267 21.39 -2.78 -3.73
CA PHE A 267 20.64 -3.93 -3.25
C PHE A 267 21.55 -4.90 -2.50
N LEU A 268 21.48 -4.81 -1.18
CA LEU A 268 22.28 -5.59 -0.27
C LEU A 268 21.87 -7.06 -0.23
N ARG A 269 22.78 -7.91 0.25
CA ARG A 269 22.47 -9.30 0.55
C ARG A 269 21.60 -9.38 1.80
N VAL A 270 20.50 -10.13 1.71
CA VAL A 270 19.58 -10.35 2.82
C VAL A 270 20.29 -11.14 3.94
N PRO A 271 20.17 -10.73 5.22
CA PRO A 271 20.59 -11.55 6.34
C PRO A 271 19.92 -12.92 6.32
N LYS A 272 20.66 -14.01 6.55
CA LYS A 272 20.14 -15.40 6.51
C LYS A 272 19.28 -15.80 7.72
N MET A 273 18.70 -14.84 8.43
CA MET A 273 17.86 -15.06 9.61
C MET A 273 16.39 -14.91 9.23
N TYR A 274 15.68 -16.03 9.10
CA TYR A 274 14.26 -16.06 8.73
C TYR A 274 13.45 -16.79 9.80
N SER A 275 12.55 -16.10 10.48
CA SER A 275 11.68 -16.72 11.49
C SER A 275 10.57 -17.53 10.81
N LEU A 276 10.04 -17.00 9.70
CA LEU A 276 8.89 -17.56 8.98
C LEU A 276 9.21 -18.85 8.24
N LYS A 277 10.47 -19.04 7.82
CA LYS A 277 10.94 -20.24 7.09
C LYS A 277 10.55 -21.53 7.80
N SER A 278 10.66 -21.55 9.13
CA SER A 278 10.34 -22.73 9.94
C SER A 278 8.84 -23.05 10.02
N TYR A 279 7.97 -22.08 9.73
CA TYR A 279 6.51 -22.22 9.79
C TYR A 279 5.86 -22.34 8.41
N GLU A 280 6.60 -22.10 7.33
CA GLU A 280 6.05 -22.06 5.98
C GLU A 280 5.29 -23.34 5.60
N GLU A 281 5.89 -24.51 5.83
CA GLU A 281 5.26 -25.81 5.51
C GLU A 281 4.04 -26.06 6.39
N ILE A 282 4.13 -25.70 7.68
CA ILE A 282 3.03 -25.80 8.64
C ILE A 282 1.86 -24.93 8.16
N ILE A 283 2.12 -23.67 7.83
CA ILE A 283 1.12 -22.73 7.31
C ILE A 283 0.50 -23.28 6.02
N HIS A 284 1.32 -23.77 5.09
CA HIS A 284 0.80 -24.30 3.83
C HIS A 284 -0.12 -25.51 4.05
N ASP A 285 0.24 -26.45 4.92
CA ASP A 285 -0.60 -27.63 5.18
C ASP A 285 -1.98 -27.28 5.76
N HIS A 286 -2.06 -26.20 6.54
CA HIS A 286 -3.30 -25.76 7.20
C HIS A 286 -4.15 -24.83 6.32
N PHE A 287 -3.53 -23.97 5.49
CA PHE A 287 -4.22 -22.93 4.73
C PHE A 287 -4.40 -23.23 3.24
N LYS A 288 -3.96 -24.40 2.74
CA LYS A 288 -4.10 -24.78 1.32
C LYS A 288 -5.54 -25.00 0.84
N TYR A 289 -6.49 -25.26 1.74
CA TYR A 289 -7.85 -25.68 1.41
C TYR A 289 -8.66 -24.60 0.68
N PRO A 290 -9.68 -24.97 -0.12
CA PRO A 290 -10.53 -24.03 -0.86
C PRO A 290 -11.64 -23.40 -0.01
N SER A 291 -11.80 -23.78 1.27
CA SER A 291 -12.83 -23.24 2.15
C SER A 291 -12.27 -22.88 3.51
N LEU A 292 -12.66 -21.70 4.03
CA LEU A 292 -12.31 -21.24 5.37
C LEU A 292 -12.74 -22.25 6.45
N MET A 293 -13.88 -22.93 6.25
CA MET A 293 -14.39 -23.94 7.17
C MET A 293 -13.44 -25.15 7.27
N GLN A 294 -12.84 -25.56 6.16
CA GLN A 294 -11.86 -26.66 6.15
C GLN A 294 -10.57 -26.26 6.85
N ILE A 295 -10.13 -25.01 6.67
CA ILE A 295 -8.97 -24.44 7.39
C ILE A 295 -9.24 -24.46 8.90
N MET A 296 -10.41 -23.99 9.33
CA MET A 296 -10.81 -24.00 10.74
C MET A 296 -10.88 -25.42 11.32
N ALA A 297 -11.43 -26.38 10.58
CA ALA A 297 -11.49 -27.78 11.00
C ALA A 297 -10.09 -28.41 11.12
N LYS A 298 -9.17 -28.09 10.20
CA LYS A 298 -7.79 -28.55 10.25
C LYS A 298 -7.02 -27.93 11.43
N LEU A 299 -7.20 -26.64 11.70
CA LEU A 299 -6.63 -25.98 12.88
C LEU A 299 -7.21 -26.56 14.19
N ASP A 300 -8.52 -26.85 14.22
CA ASP A 300 -9.17 -27.50 15.37
C ASP A 300 -8.62 -28.92 15.62
N ALA A 301 -8.30 -29.66 14.57
CA ALA A 301 -7.63 -30.96 14.73
C ALA A 301 -6.21 -30.81 15.30
N SER A 302 -5.43 -29.85 14.81
CA SER A 302 -4.02 -29.66 15.21
C SER A 302 -3.84 -29.03 16.59
N ARG A 303 -4.82 -28.27 17.09
CA ARG A 303 -4.74 -27.65 18.43
C ARG A 303 -5.07 -28.62 19.59
N LYS A 304 -5.64 -29.80 19.29
CA LYS A 304 -5.95 -30.82 20.30
C LYS A 304 -4.69 -31.31 21.02
N ARG A 305 -4.83 -31.66 22.30
CA ARG A 305 -3.71 -32.07 23.18
C ARG A 305 -2.93 -33.30 22.69
N THR A 306 -3.48 -34.07 21.75
CA THR A 306 -2.88 -35.29 21.19
C THR A 306 -1.91 -35.03 20.03
N HIS A 307 -1.67 -33.79 19.62
CA HIS A 307 -0.76 -33.50 18.51
C HIS A 307 0.70 -33.78 18.90
N PRO A 308 1.48 -34.51 18.07
CA PRO A 308 2.83 -34.95 18.41
C PRO A 308 3.85 -33.80 18.55
N ASP A 309 3.63 -32.71 17.81
CA ASP A 309 4.48 -31.51 17.88
C ASP A 309 3.78 -30.41 18.70
N GLU A 310 4.36 -30.09 19.86
CA GLU A 310 3.87 -29.05 20.76
C GLU A 310 3.96 -27.64 20.15
N ARG A 311 4.97 -27.36 19.34
CA ARG A 311 5.12 -26.06 18.67
C ARG A 311 3.98 -25.83 17.70
N VAL A 312 3.63 -26.84 16.89
CA VAL A 312 2.49 -26.79 15.97
C VAL A 312 1.19 -26.64 16.74
N ARG A 313 1.03 -27.34 17.86
CA ARG A 313 -0.16 -27.25 18.72
C ARG A 313 -0.39 -25.84 19.25
N LEU A 314 0.65 -25.22 19.82
CA LEU A 314 0.59 -23.86 20.36
C LEU A 314 0.33 -22.82 19.26
N TRP A 315 1.02 -22.97 18.12
CA TRP A 315 0.78 -22.12 16.94
C TRP A 315 -0.65 -22.26 16.41
N ALA A 316 -1.19 -23.48 16.31
CA ALA A 316 -2.53 -23.74 15.83
C ALA A 316 -3.60 -23.17 16.76
N GLU A 317 -3.42 -23.29 18.09
CA GLU A 317 -4.33 -22.68 19.07
C GLU A 317 -4.33 -21.14 18.97
N LYS A 318 -3.13 -20.52 18.94
CA LYS A 318 -3.02 -19.06 18.74
C LYS A 318 -3.69 -18.61 17.45
N THR A 319 -3.41 -19.32 16.35
CA THR A 319 -3.94 -19.02 15.01
C THR A 319 -5.47 -19.17 14.98
N TYR A 320 -6.01 -20.23 15.57
CA TYR A 320 -7.45 -20.47 15.66
C TYR A 320 -8.15 -19.34 16.43
N GLN A 321 -7.62 -18.96 17.59
CA GLN A 321 -8.15 -17.86 18.39
C GLN A 321 -8.10 -16.52 17.64
N GLN A 322 -7.00 -16.23 16.92
CA GLN A 322 -6.87 -15.02 16.11
C GLN A 322 -7.95 -14.94 15.03
N ILE A 323 -8.21 -16.04 14.30
CA ILE A 323 -9.23 -16.08 13.25
C ILE A 323 -10.64 -15.94 13.86
N CYS A 324 -10.92 -16.64 14.98
CA CYS A 324 -12.20 -16.53 15.68
C CYS A 324 -12.48 -15.11 16.21
N SER A 325 -11.45 -14.31 16.47
CA SER A 325 -11.62 -12.92 16.91
C SER A 325 -11.95 -11.95 15.77
N GLN A 326 -11.78 -12.36 14.51
CA GLN A 326 -12.07 -11.52 13.34
C GLN A 326 -13.59 -11.46 13.05
N PRO A 327 -14.06 -10.36 12.44
CA PRO A 327 -15.43 -10.25 11.95
C PRO A 327 -15.75 -11.35 10.93
N PRO A 328 -16.79 -12.18 11.16
CA PRO A 328 -17.05 -13.35 10.31
C PRO A 328 -17.29 -13.02 8.84
N ILE A 329 -18.14 -12.04 8.53
CA ILE A 329 -18.50 -11.71 7.16
C ILE A 329 -17.28 -11.16 6.39
N ALA A 330 -16.54 -10.22 6.99
CA ALA A 330 -15.34 -9.65 6.38
C ALA A 330 -14.23 -10.70 6.16
N ALA A 331 -14.05 -11.62 7.12
CA ALA A 331 -13.08 -12.71 7.00
C ALA A 331 -13.43 -13.69 5.87
N HIS A 332 -14.70 -14.09 5.76
CA HIS A 332 -15.19 -14.94 4.65
C HIS A 332 -15.07 -14.23 3.30
N LEU A 333 -15.45 -12.96 3.21
CA LEU A 333 -15.33 -12.19 1.97
C LEU A 333 -13.87 -12.05 1.52
N THR A 334 -12.97 -11.70 2.44
CA THR A 334 -11.54 -11.59 2.15
C THR A 334 -10.96 -12.93 1.68
N PHE A 335 -11.30 -14.02 2.37
CA PHE A 335 -10.89 -15.36 1.97
C PHE A 335 -11.39 -15.73 0.57
N GLU A 336 -12.67 -15.47 0.30
CA GLU A 336 -13.31 -15.83 -0.96
C GLU A 336 -12.73 -15.03 -2.14
N ILE A 337 -12.49 -13.72 -1.97
CA ILE A 337 -11.80 -12.89 -2.97
C ILE A 337 -10.44 -13.51 -3.33
N MET A 338 -9.62 -13.83 -2.33
CA MET A 338 -8.30 -14.42 -2.55
C MET A 338 -8.38 -15.83 -3.17
N ASN A 339 -9.36 -16.64 -2.78
CA ASN A 339 -9.55 -17.99 -3.30
C ASN A 339 -9.99 -17.98 -4.78
N LEU A 340 -10.87 -17.07 -5.15
CA LEU A 340 -11.29 -16.83 -6.53
C LEU A 340 -10.12 -16.34 -7.39
N LEU A 341 -9.29 -15.42 -6.88
CA LEU A 341 -8.07 -14.98 -7.57
C LEU A 341 -7.08 -16.14 -7.78
N ARG A 342 -6.90 -16.98 -6.77
CA ARG A 342 -6.06 -18.20 -6.89
C ARG A 342 -6.59 -19.15 -7.95
N THR A 343 -7.90 -19.38 -7.98
CA THR A 343 -8.55 -20.24 -8.99
C THR A 343 -8.39 -19.65 -10.38
N HIS A 344 -8.67 -18.36 -10.53
CA HIS A 344 -8.53 -17.64 -11.81
C HIS A 344 -7.09 -17.66 -12.34
N LYS A 345 -6.09 -17.50 -11.46
CA LYS A 345 -4.68 -17.70 -11.81
C LYS A 345 -4.41 -19.08 -12.39
N MET A 346 -4.92 -20.15 -11.76
CA MET A 346 -4.72 -21.50 -12.27
C MET A 346 -5.35 -21.71 -13.64
N GLU A 347 -6.54 -21.14 -13.86
CA GLU A 347 -7.21 -21.17 -15.16
C GLU A 347 -6.42 -20.39 -16.23
N LEU A 348 -5.94 -19.19 -15.89
CA LEU A 348 -5.18 -18.33 -16.77
C LEU A 348 -3.86 -19.00 -17.17
N LEU A 349 -3.11 -19.55 -16.20
CA LEU A 349 -1.89 -20.30 -16.46
C LEU A 349 -2.13 -21.51 -17.37
N LYS A 350 -3.27 -22.20 -17.19
CA LYS A 350 -3.66 -23.31 -18.07
C LYS A 350 -3.99 -22.82 -19.49
N LYS A 351 -4.74 -21.73 -19.63
CA LYS A 351 -5.08 -21.12 -20.93
C LYS A 351 -3.83 -20.64 -21.67
N ALA A 352 -2.90 -20.02 -20.95
CA ALA A 352 -1.62 -19.57 -21.47
C ALA A 352 -0.59 -20.70 -21.66
N GLN A 353 -0.96 -21.96 -21.36
CA GLN A 353 -0.09 -23.15 -21.46
C GLN A 353 1.22 -23.02 -20.67
N VAL A 354 1.20 -22.26 -19.57
CA VAL A 354 2.38 -22.03 -18.72
C VAL A 354 2.56 -23.20 -17.77
N THR A 355 3.63 -23.97 -17.97
CA THR A 355 4.00 -25.06 -17.07
C THR A 355 4.53 -24.53 -15.74
N LYS A 356 4.50 -25.36 -14.68
CA LYS A 356 5.09 -25.01 -13.37
C LYS A 356 6.58 -24.60 -13.48
N LYS A 357 7.34 -25.27 -14.36
CA LYS A 357 8.75 -24.95 -14.60
C LYS A 357 8.90 -23.55 -15.21
N LEU A 358 8.11 -23.25 -16.24
CA LEU A 358 8.13 -21.94 -16.89
C LEU A 358 7.71 -20.84 -15.90
N TYR A 359 6.65 -21.06 -15.12
CA TYR A 359 6.22 -20.11 -14.09
C TYR A 359 7.33 -19.82 -13.07
N ASN A 360 8.03 -20.85 -12.61
CA ASN A 360 9.17 -20.68 -11.70
C ASN A 360 10.31 -19.86 -12.34
N GLN A 361 10.61 -20.09 -13.62
CA GLN A 361 11.61 -19.30 -14.36
C GLN A 361 11.18 -17.84 -14.48
N MET A 362 9.91 -17.57 -14.82
CA MET A 362 9.35 -16.23 -14.87
C MET A 362 9.44 -15.52 -13.51
N THR A 363 9.09 -16.22 -12.43
CA THR A 363 9.20 -15.68 -11.07
C THR A 363 10.64 -15.37 -10.69
N GLN A 364 11.59 -16.27 -10.98
CA GLN A 364 13.01 -16.01 -10.73
C GLN A 364 13.51 -14.81 -11.53
N ASN A 365 13.12 -14.70 -12.80
CA ASN A 365 13.45 -13.58 -13.66
C ASN A 365 12.91 -12.24 -13.12
N SER A 366 11.75 -12.24 -12.46
CA SER A 366 11.14 -11.03 -11.89
C SER A 366 11.91 -10.39 -10.72
N TYR A 367 12.92 -11.08 -10.17
CA TYR A 367 13.84 -10.54 -9.18
C TYR A 367 15.08 -9.88 -9.81
N LYS A 368 15.28 -9.95 -11.13
CA LYS A 368 16.32 -9.16 -11.81
C LYS A 368 15.85 -7.72 -11.94
N VAL A 369 16.76 -6.75 -11.84
CA VAL A 369 16.38 -5.34 -12.09
C VAL A 369 16.18 -5.13 -13.58
N VAL A 370 17.07 -5.70 -14.39
CA VAL A 370 17.02 -5.62 -15.85
C VAL A 370 17.14 -6.99 -16.48
N PRO A 371 16.21 -7.37 -17.38
CA PRO A 371 16.42 -8.50 -18.27
C PRO A 371 17.48 -8.14 -19.32
N THR A 372 18.52 -8.96 -19.41
CA THR A 372 19.69 -8.75 -20.29
C THR A 372 19.55 -9.48 -21.63
N THR A 373 18.79 -10.57 -21.65
CA THR A 373 18.58 -11.39 -22.85
C THR A 373 17.17 -11.25 -23.40
N ARG A 374 16.99 -11.53 -24.69
CA ARG A 374 15.67 -11.50 -25.35
C ARG A 374 14.70 -12.47 -24.68
N GLU A 375 15.17 -13.63 -24.25
CA GLU A 375 14.37 -14.61 -23.51
C GLU A 375 13.88 -14.05 -22.17
N GLU A 376 14.75 -13.39 -21.41
CA GLU A 376 14.38 -12.75 -20.15
C GLU A 376 13.36 -11.63 -20.33
N VAL A 377 13.47 -10.86 -21.43
CA VAL A 377 12.46 -9.85 -21.79
C VAL A 377 11.12 -10.52 -22.05
N SER A 378 11.08 -11.55 -22.89
CA SER A 378 9.84 -12.29 -23.19
C SER A 378 9.22 -12.94 -21.94
N LEU A 379 10.04 -13.47 -21.04
CA LEU A 379 9.57 -14.01 -19.75
C LEU A 379 8.97 -12.92 -18.85
N ALA A 380 9.57 -11.73 -18.83
CA ALA A 380 9.07 -10.59 -18.07
C ALA A 380 7.74 -10.06 -18.64
N GLU A 381 7.63 -9.95 -19.97
CA GLU A 381 6.40 -9.54 -20.66
C GLU A 381 5.25 -10.53 -20.42
N LEU A 382 5.52 -11.83 -20.56
CA LEU A 382 4.52 -12.87 -20.29
C LEU A 382 4.07 -12.82 -18.82
N LYS A 383 5.01 -12.60 -17.88
CA LYS A 383 4.69 -12.48 -16.45
C LYS A 383 3.84 -11.24 -16.19
N PHE A 384 4.21 -10.12 -16.79
CA PHE A 384 3.47 -8.87 -16.69
C PHE A 384 2.04 -9.00 -17.22
N ALA A 385 1.83 -9.66 -18.36
CA ALA A 385 0.49 -9.88 -18.91
C ALA A 385 -0.41 -10.67 -17.95
N ILE A 386 0.11 -11.79 -17.41
CA ILE A 386 -0.60 -12.62 -16.43
C ILE A 386 -0.92 -11.81 -15.16
N ASP A 387 0.09 -11.12 -14.63
CA ASP A 387 -0.05 -10.34 -13.39
C ASP A 387 -1.00 -9.16 -13.55
N SER A 388 -0.99 -8.50 -14.71
CA SER A 388 -1.89 -7.39 -15.04
C SER A 388 -3.35 -7.87 -15.08
N GLU A 389 -3.63 -9.00 -15.73
CA GLU A 389 -5.00 -9.57 -15.75
C GLU A 389 -5.48 -9.94 -14.34
N LEU A 390 -4.61 -10.56 -13.53
CA LEU A 390 -4.93 -10.89 -12.15
C LEU A 390 -5.13 -9.66 -11.25
N LEU A 391 -4.32 -8.62 -11.42
CA LEU A 391 -4.47 -7.38 -10.68
C LEU A 391 -5.78 -6.68 -11.05
N VAL A 392 -6.10 -6.56 -12.35
CA VAL A 392 -7.37 -5.97 -12.82
C VAL A 392 -8.56 -6.74 -12.25
N LYS A 393 -8.50 -8.08 -12.26
CA LYS A 393 -9.53 -8.92 -11.63
C LYS A 393 -9.67 -8.62 -10.14
N ALA A 394 -8.56 -8.47 -9.42
CA ALA A 394 -8.57 -8.15 -7.99
C ALA A 394 -9.18 -6.77 -7.72
N LEU A 395 -8.78 -5.72 -8.45
CA LEU A 395 -9.31 -4.36 -8.31
C LEU A 395 -10.84 -4.33 -8.54
N ASN A 396 -11.31 -5.08 -9.54
CA ASN A 396 -12.74 -5.24 -9.81
C ASN A 396 -13.48 -5.92 -8.67
N MET A 397 -12.97 -7.05 -8.20
CA MET A 397 -13.61 -7.81 -7.13
C MET A 397 -13.63 -7.05 -5.80
N GLU A 398 -12.51 -6.44 -5.41
CA GLU A 398 -12.40 -5.63 -4.20
C GLU A 398 -13.39 -4.46 -4.22
N THR A 399 -13.43 -3.70 -5.31
CA THR A 399 -14.28 -2.50 -5.42
C THR A 399 -15.76 -2.87 -5.43
N ASN A 400 -16.15 -3.90 -6.19
CA ASN A 400 -17.53 -4.39 -6.22
C ASN A 400 -17.96 -4.96 -4.86
N ALA A 401 -17.06 -5.66 -4.15
CA ALA A 401 -17.34 -6.17 -2.82
C ALA A 401 -17.52 -5.05 -1.79
N ILE A 402 -16.64 -4.04 -1.80
CA ILE A 402 -16.72 -2.88 -0.90
C ILE A 402 -18.00 -2.09 -1.16
N ALA A 403 -18.36 -1.85 -2.43
CA ALA A 403 -19.56 -1.09 -2.79
C ALA A 403 -20.85 -1.72 -2.22
N ASN A 404 -20.90 -3.04 -2.09
CA ASN A 404 -22.01 -3.73 -1.41
C ASN A 404 -21.83 -3.77 0.11
N PHE A 405 -20.61 -3.99 0.57
CA PHE A 405 -20.30 -4.21 1.98
C PHE A 405 -20.48 -2.95 2.84
N ILE A 406 -20.36 -1.74 2.28
CA ILE A 406 -20.62 -0.50 3.04
C ILE A 406 -22.05 -0.36 3.55
N SER A 407 -23.01 -1.08 2.96
CA SER A 407 -24.38 -1.13 3.48
C SER A 407 -24.52 -2.07 4.69
N CYS A 408 -23.49 -2.84 5.01
CA CYS A 408 -23.46 -3.75 6.16
C CYS A 408 -23.16 -2.97 7.45
N PRO A 409 -23.97 -3.11 8.52
CA PRO A 409 -23.71 -2.51 9.83
C PRO A 409 -22.34 -2.90 10.41
N ASP A 410 -21.85 -4.11 10.10
CA ASP A 410 -20.56 -4.60 10.58
C ASP A 410 -19.38 -3.71 10.15
N ALA A 411 -19.48 -3.04 9.00
CA ALA A 411 -18.47 -2.10 8.54
C ALA A 411 -18.41 -0.85 9.43
N LEU A 412 -19.58 -0.28 9.75
CA LEU A 412 -19.69 0.89 10.62
C LEU A 412 -19.19 0.55 12.03
N ASN A 413 -19.73 -0.50 12.63
CA ASN A 413 -19.41 -0.90 14.00
C ASN A 413 -17.93 -1.28 14.15
N GLY A 414 -17.35 -1.98 13.17
CA GLY A 414 -15.95 -2.37 13.19
C GLY A 414 -14.99 -1.18 13.10
N ILE A 415 -15.26 -0.22 12.21
CA ILE A 415 -14.44 0.99 12.10
C ILE A 415 -14.55 1.84 13.37
N THR A 416 -15.77 2.04 13.88
CA THR A 416 -16.00 2.80 15.12
C THR A 416 -15.24 2.17 16.29
N SER A 417 -15.46 0.87 16.54
CA SER A 417 -14.82 0.13 17.64
C SER A 417 -13.29 0.19 17.57
N TYR A 418 -12.71 0.10 16.36
CA TYR A 418 -11.27 0.21 16.18
C TYR A 418 -10.73 1.62 16.43
N LEU A 419 -11.46 2.68 16.07
CA LEU A 419 -11.05 4.06 16.29
C LEU A 419 -11.13 4.47 17.76
N VAL A 420 -12.09 3.93 18.52
CA VAL A 420 -12.27 4.25 19.96
C VAL A 420 -11.60 3.24 20.90
N LYS A 421 -10.84 2.26 20.36
CA LYS A 421 -10.26 1.17 21.16
C LYS A 421 -9.34 1.63 22.30
N ASP A 422 -8.68 2.77 22.11
CA ASP A 422 -7.70 3.35 23.04
C ASP A 422 -8.31 4.49 23.87
N THR A 423 -9.64 4.69 23.81
CA THR A 423 -10.35 5.76 24.55
C THR A 423 -11.27 5.17 25.62
N ASP A 424 -11.74 6.03 26.53
CA ASP A 424 -12.72 5.67 27.58
C ASP A 424 -14.06 5.18 27.01
N HIS A 425 -14.29 5.39 25.71
CA HIS A 425 -15.48 4.95 24.98
C HIS A 425 -15.26 3.62 24.23
N SER A 426 -14.20 2.88 24.54
CA SER A 426 -13.95 1.57 23.94
C SER A 426 -15.11 0.60 24.21
N PHE A 427 -15.52 -0.12 23.17
CA PHE A 427 -16.57 -1.15 23.29
C PHE A 427 -16.23 -2.36 22.43
N LYS A 428 -16.68 -3.53 22.87
CA LYS A 428 -16.56 -4.76 22.09
C LYS A 428 -17.60 -4.76 20.98
N CYS A 429 -17.15 -4.79 19.74
CA CYS A 429 -18.03 -4.83 18.58
C CYS A 429 -18.92 -6.07 18.59
N SER A 430 -20.23 -5.89 18.36
CA SER A 430 -21.17 -6.95 18.02
C SER A 430 -21.37 -6.95 16.51
N TYR A 431 -21.10 -8.10 15.89
CA TYR A 431 -21.30 -8.32 14.46
C TYR A 431 -22.64 -9.03 14.22
N LEU A 432 -23.21 -8.89 13.03
CA LEU A 432 -24.46 -9.57 12.66
C LEU A 432 -24.38 -11.08 12.84
N ASN A 433 -23.23 -11.66 12.50
CA ASN A 433 -22.93 -13.06 12.76
C ASN A 433 -21.92 -13.17 13.90
N ASN A 434 -22.25 -13.96 14.92
CA ASN A 434 -21.39 -14.15 16.08
C ASN A 434 -20.29 -15.20 15.86
N SER A 435 -20.47 -16.08 14.86
CA SER A 435 -19.55 -17.17 14.56
C SER A 435 -19.21 -17.24 13.07
N LEU A 436 -17.95 -17.54 12.77
CA LEU A 436 -17.53 -17.89 11.42
C LEU A 436 -18.28 -19.11 10.86
N LEU A 437 -18.74 -20.02 11.72
CA LEU A 437 -19.39 -21.26 11.31
C LEU A 437 -20.84 -21.05 10.84
N GLU A 438 -21.49 -19.97 11.27
CA GLU A 438 -22.91 -19.70 11.01
C GLU A 438 -23.15 -18.86 9.75
N THR A 439 -22.08 -18.37 9.11
CA THR A 439 -22.20 -17.48 7.96
C THR A 439 -22.62 -18.24 6.71
N LYS A 440 -23.82 -17.94 6.20
CA LYS A 440 -24.37 -18.57 4.98
C LYS A 440 -23.60 -18.13 3.73
N LYS A 441 -23.32 -19.07 2.83
CA LYS A 441 -22.64 -18.82 1.55
C LYS A 441 -23.39 -17.80 0.67
N ASP A 442 -24.71 -17.79 0.72
CA ASP A 442 -25.54 -16.87 -0.07
C ASP A 442 -25.28 -15.39 0.28
N ILE A 443 -24.97 -15.11 1.55
CA ILE A 443 -24.62 -13.75 2.00
C ILE A 443 -23.28 -13.33 1.39
N ILE A 444 -22.30 -14.23 1.36
CA ILE A 444 -20.99 -13.97 0.77
C ILE A 444 -21.12 -13.75 -0.74
N HIS A 445 -21.90 -14.61 -1.40
CA HIS A 445 -22.18 -14.48 -2.84
C HIS A 445 -22.90 -13.16 -3.16
N TYR A 446 -23.83 -12.72 -2.32
CA TYR A 446 -24.50 -11.42 -2.47
C TYR A 446 -23.48 -10.28 -2.50
N PHE A 447 -22.62 -10.17 -1.49
CA PHE A 447 -21.66 -9.06 -1.42
C PHE A 447 -20.67 -9.06 -2.59
N LEU A 448 -20.26 -10.24 -3.07
CA LEU A 448 -19.28 -10.34 -4.17
C LEU A 448 -19.86 -10.07 -5.56
N PHE A 449 -21.10 -10.51 -5.83
CA PHE A 449 -21.62 -10.58 -7.20
C PHE A 449 -22.91 -9.80 -7.44
N TYR A 450 -23.58 -9.30 -6.40
CA TYR A 450 -24.87 -8.63 -6.58
C TYR A 450 -24.71 -7.17 -7.04
N LYS A 451 -25.42 -6.81 -8.12
CA LYS A 451 -25.74 -5.45 -8.56
C LYS A 451 -24.61 -4.40 -8.51
N ASN A 452 -23.40 -4.74 -8.98
CA ASN A 452 -22.38 -3.72 -9.24
C ASN A 452 -21.75 -3.89 -10.61
N GLU A 453 -21.64 -2.77 -11.33
CA GLU A 453 -21.11 -2.66 -12.69
C GLU A 453 -19.72 -2.00 -12.68
N TYR A 454 -18.98 -2.04 -11.55
CA TYR A 454 -17.64 -1.46 -11.57
C TYR A 454 -16.70 -2.35 -12.38
N GLU A 455 -16.12 -1.74 -13.40
CA GLU A 455 -15.07 -2.31 -14.22
C GLU A 455 -13.91 -1.32 -14.30
N PHE A 456 -12.74 -1.78 -13.86
CA PHE A 456 -11.49 -1.08 -13.97
C PHE A 456 -11.01 -1.19 -15.41
N ALA A 457 -11.05 -0.08 -16.13
CA ALA A 457 -10.55 0.03 -17.49
C ALA A 457 -9.06 0.35 -17.47
N VAL A 458 -8.24 -0.55 -17.99
CA VAL A 458 -6.83 -0.25 -18.28
C VAL A 458 -6.80 0.73 -19.46
N ARG A 459 -6.27 1.94 -19.21
CA ARG A 459 -6.13 2.98 -20.23
C ARG A 459 -4.65 3.15 -20.57
N GLU A 460 -4.37 3.38 -21.85
CA GLU A 460 -3.04 3.83 -22.24
C GLU A 460 -2.71 5.14 -21.56
N ARG A 461 -1.51 5.20 -21.01
CA ARG A 461 -1.05 6.35 -20.25
C ARG A 461 -0.42 7.34 -21.22
N PRO A 462 -0.89 8.60 -21.24
CA PRO A 462 -0.35 9.60 -22.14
C PRO A 462 1.10 9.96 -21.79
N ASP A 463 1.92 10.31 -22.78
CA ASP A 463 3.32 10.69 -22.57
C ASP A 463 3.48 12.18 -22.16
N ILE A 464 2.38 12.83 -21.75
CA ILE A 464 2.34 14.24 -21.35
C ILE A 464 2.11 14.34 -19.84
N SER A 465 2.97 15.09 -19.14
CA SER A 465 2.87 15.29 -17.69
C SER A 465 1.70 16.21 -17.32
N PHE A 466 1.15 16.06 -16.10
CA PHE A 466 0.11 16.96 -15.59
C PHE A 466 0.62 18.42 -15.49
N SER A 467 1.90 18.61 -15.14
CA SER A 467 2.53 19.94 -15.16
C SER A 467 2.61 20.55 -16.56
N SER A 468 2.85 19.73 -17.58
CA SER A 468 2.96 20.16 -18.98
C SER A 468 1.63 20.52 -19.62
N LEU A 469 0.51 19.92 -19.17
CA LEU A 469 -0.82 20.25 -19.68
C LEU A 469 -1.16 21.74 -19.51
N SER A 470 -0.84 22.32 -18.34
CA SER A 470 -1.01 23.76 -18.10
C SER A 470 -0.19 24.65 -19.04
N ALA A 471 0.93 24.14 -19.56
CA ALA A 471 1.76 24.84 -20.53
C ALA A 471 1.26 24.64 -21.96
N LEU A 472 0.75 23.44 -22.29
CA LEU A 472 0.19 23.12 -23.61
C LEU A 472 -1.12 23.87 -23.87
N ASP A 473 -1.97 24.06 -22.86
CA ASP A 473 -3.17 24.92 -22.96
C ASP A 473 -2.81 26.37 -23.32
N ARG A 474 -1.63 26.85 -22.91
CA ARG A 474 -1.12 28.18 -23.27
C ARG A 474 -0.52 28.24 -24.68
N CYS A 475 -0.09 27.10 -25.24
CA CYS A 475 0.62 27.04 -26.51
C CYS A 475 -0.28 26.78 -27.73
N ASN A 476 -1.61 26.69 -27.58
CA ASN A 476 -2.56 26.51 -28.70
C ASN A 476 -2.15 25.40 -29.70
N GLN A 477 -1.57 24.30 -29.21
CA GLN A 477 -1.27 23.16 -30.07
C GLN A 477 -2.56 22.45 -30.51
N PRO A 478 -2.60 21.85 -31.72
CA PRO A 478 -3.76 21.14 -32.20
C PRO A 478 -3.85 19.75 -31.55
N CYS A 479 -4.06 19.68 -30.24
CA CYS A 479 -4.65 18.48 -29.65
C CYS A 479 -6.10 18.38 -30.13
N GLY A 480 -6.52 17.19 -30.55
CA GLY A 480 -7.92 16.93 -30.91
C GLY A 480 -8.86 17.34 -29.78
N ALA A 481 -10.07 17.78 -30.12
CA ALA A 481 -11.05 18.25 -29.12
C ALA A 481 -11.36 17.17 -28.05
N TYR A 482 -11.32 15.90 -28.45
CA TYR A 482 -11.50 14.74 -27.58
C TYR A 482 -10.38 14.62 -26.51
N ASP A 483 -9.13 14.76 -26.93
CA ASP A 483 -7.98 14.66 -26.03
C ASP A 483 -7.97 15.80 -25.00
N ARG A 484 -8.27 17.03 -25.44
CA ARG A 484 -8.38 18.19 -24.54
C ARG A 484 -9.43 18.00 -23.46
N HIS A 485 -10.61 17.49 -23.81
CA HIS A 485 -11.66 17.20 -22.84
C HIS A 485 -11.22 16.13 -21.83
N PHE A 486 -10.63 15.03 -22.32
CA PHE A 486 -10.13 13.96 -21.47
C PHE A 486 -9.08 14.47 -20.46
N TYR A 487 -8.09 15.25 -20.92
CA TYR A 487 -7.06 15.79 -20.03
C TYR A 487 -7.60 16.80 -19.02
N ALA A 488 -8.58 17.63 -19.41
CA ALA A 488 -9.24 18.54 -18.50
C ALA A 488 -9.98 17.78 -17.38
N GLU A 489 -10.68 16.69 -17.72
CA GLU A 489 -11.31 15.81 -16.74
C GLU A 489 -10.30 15.13 -15.82
N GLN A 490 -9.17 14.64 -16.35
CA GLN A 490 -8.10 14.07 -15.51
C GLN A 490 -7.48 15.12 -14.59
N SER A 491 -7.22 16.33 -15.08
CA SER A 491 -6.69 17.42 -14.28
C SER A 491 -7.62 17.75 -13.10
N LYS A 492 -8.94 17.80 -13.35
CA LYS A 492 -9.95 17.98 -12.30
C LYS A 492 -10.05 16.78 -11.35
N ARG A 493 -9.93 15.55 -11.86
CA ARG A 493 -9.98 14.32 -11.04
C ARG A 493 -8.80 14.20 -10.07
N TRP A 494 -7.64 14.67 -10.50
CA TRP A 494 -6.38 14.57 -9.75
C TRP A 494 -5.99 15.90 -9.07
N SER A 495 -6.91 16.88 -9.03
CA SER A 495 -6.71 18.10 -8.24
C SER A 495 -6.73 17.79 -6.75
N ASP A 496 -6.13 18.67 -5.96
CA ASP A 496 -6.11 18.51 -4.49
C ASP A 496 -7.52 18.68 -3.90
N ASP A 497 -8.35 19.48 -4.56
CA ASP A 497 -9.73 19.81 -4.18
C ASP A 497 -10.76 18.81 -4.75
N TYR A 498 -10.31 17.68 -5.32
CA TYR A 498 -11.22 16.70 -5.90
C TYR A 498 -12.15 16.13 -4.83
N LEU A 499 -13.46 16.25 -5.07
CA LEU A 499 -14.54 15.86 -4.17
C LEU A 499 -14.65 16.67 -2.87
N GLU A 500 -14.00 17.83 -2.77
CA GLU A 500 -14.02 18.67 -1.55
C GLU A 500 -15.46 19.03 -1.14
N ASP A 501 -16.26 19.57 -2.04
CA ASP A 501 -17.67 19.93 -1.77
C ASP A 501 -18.49 18.75 -1.22
N GLN A 502 -18.32 17.56 -1.81
CA GLN A 502 -19.03 16.36 -1.39
C GLN A 502 -18.54 15.85 -0.03
N LEU A 503 -17.23 15.94 0.23
CA LEU A 503 -16.65 15.55 1.51
C LEU A 503 -17.05 16.53 2.62
N ASP A 504 -17.17 17.82 2.32
CA ASP A 504 -17.66 18.84 3.25
C ASP A 504 -19.15 18.71 3.54
N GLU A 505 -19.96 18.33 2.54
CA GLU A 505 -21.34 17.93 2.77
C GLU A 505 -21.43 16.71 3.70
N ILE A 506 -20.61 15.67 3.46
CA ILE A 506 -20.57 14.49 4.33
C ILE A 506 -20.10 14.87 5.74
N ASN A 507 -19.10 15.74 5.89
CA ASN A 507 -18.63 16.22 7.18
C ASN A 507 -19.72 16.97 7.96
N ARG A 508 -20.57 17.75 7.28
CA ARG A 508 -21.71 18.44 7.91
C ARG A 508 -22.83 17.50 8.32
N LEU A 509 -23.06 16.43 7.55
CA LEU A 509 -24.09 15.43 7.84
C LEU A 509 -23.62 14.38 8.86
N ALA A 510 -22.31 14.17 8.98
CA ALA A 510 -21.69 13.25 9.91
C ALA A 510 -21.56 13.92 11.29
N LEU A 511 -22.66 13.90 12.04
CA LEU A 511 -22.77 14.22 13.45
C LEU A 511 -23.65 13.18 14.15
#